data_AF-A0A2H9P5Y9-F1
#
_entry.id   AF-A0A2H9P5Y9-F1
#
_cell.length_a   1.000
_cell.length_b   1.000
_cell.length_c   1.000
_cell.angle_alpha   90.00
_cell.angle_beta   90.00
_cell.angle_gamma   90.00
#
_symmetry.space_group_name_H-M   'P 1'
#
loop_
_entity.id
_entity.type
_entity.pdbx_description
1 polymer ?
#
loop_
_entity_poly.entity_id
_entity_poly.type
_entity_poly.pdbx_seq_one_letter_code
_entity_poly.pdbx_strand_id
1 'polypeptide(L)' 'MLPKMDPKQMAKLMSQMGIKNEAVDAAKVTIEKSDGTSLVIDNPQVTKIDMQGQVSFQIAG' A
#
# COMPACT_ATOMS: atom_id res chain seq x y z
N MET A 1 -11.52 -13.25 -19.52
CA MET A 1 -12.27 -12.31 -18.66
C MET A 1 -12.50 -13.01 -17.33
N LEU A 2 -11.90 -12.53 -16.24
CA LEU A 2 -12.12 -13.10 -14.91
C LEU A 2 -13.60 -12.95 -14.54
N PRO A 3 -14.30 -14.01 -14.09
CA PRO A 3 -15.70 -13.93 -13.71
C PRO A 3 -15.87 -12.91 -12.57
N LYS A 4 -17.09 -12.39 -12.40
CA LYS A 4 -17.49 -11.44 -11.34
C LYS A 4 -17.25 -12.06 -9.96
N MET A 5 -16.01 -12.02 -9.51
CA MET A 5 -15.59 -12.59 -8.24
C MET A 5 -16.06 -11.68 -7.13
N ASP A 6 -16.77 -12.25 -6.16
CA ASP A 6 -17.30 -11.52 -5.01
C ASP A 6 -16.14 -10.88 -4.23
N PRO A 7 -16.18 -9.57 -3.92
CA PRO A 7 -15.13 -8.87 -3.17
C PRO A 7 -14.73 -9.56 -1.86
N LYS A 8 -15.68 -10.23 -1.19
CA LYS A 8 -15.41 -10.97 0.05
C LYS A 8 -14.60 -12.24 -0.18
N GLN A 9 -14.79 -12.89 -1.33
CA GLN A 9 -13.99 -14.07 -1.71
C GLN A 9 -12.57 -13.66 -2.10
N MET A 10 -12.40 -12.54 -2.79
CA MET A 10 -11.08 -11.95 -3.07
C MET A 10 -10.33 -11.60 -1.78
N ALA A 11 -10.99 -10.95 -0.82
CA ALA A 11 -10.38 -10.61 0.47
C ALA A 11 -9.92 -11.86 1.25
N LYS A 12 -10.74 -12.92 1.25
CA LYS A 12 -10.40 -14.19 1.89
C LYS A 12 -9.21 -14.88 1.19
N LEU A 13 -9.18 -14.87 -0.14
CA LEU A 13 -8.09 -15.43 -0.93
C LEU A 13 -6.78 -14.66 -0.69
N MET A 14 -6.83 -13.32 -0.66
CA MET A 14 -5.68 -12.44 -0.39
C MET A 14 -5.09 -12.69 1.00
N SER A 15 -5.95 -12.82 2.02
CA SER A 15 -5.52 -13.18 3.38
C SER A 15 -4.89 -14.57 3.46
N GLN A 16 -5.42 -15.55 2.72
CA GLN A 16 -4.85 -16.91 2.62
C GLN A 16 -3.49 -16.94 1.91
N MET A 17 -3.24 -16.00 0.98
CA MET A 17 -1.94 -15.83 0.33
C MET A 17 -0.91 -15.11 1.22
N GLY A 18 -1.29 -14.72 2.45
CA GLY A 18 -0.41 -14.04 3.40
C GLY A 18 -0.21 -12.56 3.10
N ILE A 19 -1.09 -11.96 2.29
CA ILE A 19 -1.06 -10.53 1.96
C ILE A 19 -1.86 -9.78 3.02
N LYS A 20 -1.20 -8.87 3.73
CA LYS A 20 -1.83 -7.96 4.71
C LYS A 20 -1.75 -6.52 4.21
N ASN A 21 -2.90 -5.87 4.14
CA ASN A 21 -2.99 -4.45 3.81
C ASN A 21 -3.40 -3.68 5.06
N GLU A 22 -2.65 -2.63 5.37
CA GLU A 22 -2.87 -1.77 6.54
C GLU A 22 -2.86 -0.30 6.10
N ALA A 23 -3.89 0.46 6.47
CA ALA A 23 -3.91 1.90 6.26
C ALA A 23 -2.95 2.56 7.25
N VAL A 24 -2.11 3.47 6.75
CA VAL A 24 -1.17 4.23 7.57
C VAL A 24 -1.69 5.65 7.70
N ASP A 25 -2.00 6.05 8.92
CA ASP A 25 -2.39 7.43 9.24
C ASP A 25 -1.15 8.33 9.22
N ALA A 26 -0.86 8.90 8.05
CA ALA A 26 0.33 9.71 7.80
C ALA A 26 -0.07 11.16 7.50
N ALA A 27 0.47 12.10 8.28
CA ALA A 27 0.28 13.53 8.01
C ALA A 27 1.10 14.01 6.80
N LYS A 28 2.23 13.36 6.50
CA LYS A 28 3.18 13.75 5.45
C LYS A 28 4.07 12.59 5.01
N VAL A 29 4.42 12.55 3.73
CA VAL A 29 5.49 11.70 3.18
C VAL A 29 6.59 12.59 2.59
N THR A 30 7.83 12.30 2.95
CA THR A 30 9.03 12.92 2.35
C THR A 30 9.84 11.82 1.67
N ILE A 31 10.13 11.98 0.38
CA ILE A 31 11.03 11.10 -0.38
C ILE A 31 12.31 11.88 -0.65
N GLU A 32 13.39 11.49 0.02
CA GLU A 32 14.74 12.01 -0.23
C GLU A 32 15.33 11.31 -1.47
N LYS A 33 15.74 12.09 -2.46
CA LYS A 33 16.32 11.58 -3.70
C LYS A 33 17.84 11.63 -3.60
N SER A 34 18.49 10.72 -4.32
CA SER A 34 19.95 10.63 -4.37
C SER A 34 20.63 11.87 -4.96
N ASP A 35 19.89 12.73 -5.68
CA ASP A 35 20.38 14.00 -6.21
C ASP A 35 20.33 15.16 -5.19
N GLY A 36 19.92 14.89 -3.96
CA GLY A 36 19.81 15.87 -2.88
C GLY A 36 18.51 16.67 -2.88
N THR A 37 17.60 16.42 -3.84
CA THR A 37 16.26 17.00 -3.82
C THR A 37 15.29 16.15 -3.00
N SER A 38 14.16 16.73 -2.59
CA SER A 38 13.10 16.02 -1.91
C SER A 38 11.76 16.20 -2.61
N LEU A 39 10.93 15.16 -2.57
CA LEU A 39 9.51 15.23 -2.90
C LEU A 39 8.72 15.18 -1.59
N VAL A 40 7.83 16.15 -1.39
CA VAL A 40 6.97 16.24 -0.21
C VAL A 40 5.51 16.08 -0.64
N ILE A 41 4.79 15.23 0.07
CA ILE A 41 3.36 14.98 -0.12
C ILE A 41 2.67 15.20 1.23
N ASP A 42 1.78 16.18 1.31
CA ASP A 42 1.01 16.52 2.51
C ASP A 42 -0.36 15.84 2.49
N ASN A 43 -0.85 15.39 3.66
CA ASN A 43 -2.09 14.60 3.81
C ASN A 43 -2.22 13.40 2.84
N PRO A 44 -1.18 12.56 2.68
CA PRO A 44 -1.22 11.43 1.76
C PRO A 44 -2.19 10.33 2.22
N GLN A 45 -2.72 9.59 1.26
CA GLN A 45 -3.28 8.27 1.53
C GLN A 45 -2.17 7.22 1.39
N VAL A 46 -1.83 6.56 2.50
CA VAL A 46 -0.75 5.58 2.56
C VAL A 46 -1.31 4.20 2.94
N THR A 47 -1.00 3.19 2.12
CA THR A 47 -1.30 1.79 2.43
C THR A 47 -0.01 1.00 2.49
N LYS A 48 0.22 0.32 3.62
CA LYS A 48 1.29 -0.66 3.79
C LYS A 48 0.78 -2.03 3.35
N ILE A 49 1.57 -2.71 2.54
CA ILE A 49 1.27 -4.04 2.00
C ILE A 49 2.42 -4.96 2.43
N ASP A 50 2.11 -5.98 3.24
CA ASP A 50 3.04 -7.03 3.65
C ASP A 50 2.70 -8.32 2.88
N MET A 51 3.64 -8.78 2.08
CA MET A 51 3.54 -10.02 1.30
C MET A 51 4.65 -10.97 1.73
N GLN A 52 4.30 -11.94 2.60
CA GLN A 52 5.24 -12.97 3.05
C GLN A 52 6.58 -12.42 3.59
N GLY A 53 6.53 -11.28 4.30
CA GLY A 53 7.73 -10.62 4.86
C GLY A 53 8.36 -9.58 3.94
N GLN A 54 7.88 -9.42 2.70
CA GLN A 54 8.22 -8.29 1.84
C GLN A 54 7.23 -7.15 2.05
N VAL A 55 7.72 -6.02 2.58
CA VAL A 55 6.90 -4.82 2.81
C VAL A 55 7.01 -3.88 1.62
N SER A 56 5.87 -3.42 1.12
CA SER A 56 5.75 -2.35 0.13
C SER A 56 4.75 -1.29 0.60
N PHE A 57 4.85 -0.08 0.05
CA PHE A 57 3.95 1.02 0.36
C PHE A 57 3.35 1.57 -0.92
N GLN A 58 2.03 1.75 -0.91
CA GLN A 58 1.32 2.51 -1.92
C GLN A 58 1.02 3.89 -1.34
N ILE A 59 1.47 4.94 -2.02
CA ILE A 59 1.31 6.33 -1.60
C ILE A 59 0.54 7.05 -2.70
N ALA A 60 -0.58 7.67 -2.35
CA ALA A 60 -1.31 8.61 -3.18
C ALA A 60 -1.29 9.98 -2.50
N GLY A 61 -0.95 11.01 -3.27
CA GLY A 61 -0.79 12.40 -2.84
C GLY A 61 -1.69 13.35 -3.57
#